data_AF-A0A6P8UVM7-F1
#
_entry.id   AF-A0A6P8UVM7-F1
#
_cell.length_a   1.000
_cell.length_b   1.000
_cell.length_c   1.000
_cell.angle_alpha   90.00
_cell.angle_beta   90.00
_cell.angle_gamma   90.00
#
_symmetry.space_group_name_H-M   'P 1'
#
loop_
_entity.id
_entity.type
_entity.pdbx_description
1 polymer ?
#
loop_
_entity_poly.entity_id
_entity_poly.type
_entity_poly.pdbx_seq_one_letter_code
_entity_poly.pdbx_strand_id
1 'polypeptide(L)'
;MPNKAQEDAVINLKTLQEISSLLGFEWTVLAYELGFNRTEIGRFHTKSTEKSVQARTMLESWYEKSWDKPNKTKLLQDGLERAGRRDLSERLRCLHWGHQKLSHRVELPSAFPFLITVHKTIHNQDALRRINDLNRR
;
A
#
# COMPACT_ATOMS: atom_id res chain seq x y z
N MET A 1 5.48 -8.28 -24.06
CA MET A 1 5.79 -7.00 -23.38
C MET A 1 5.29 -7.11 -21.96
N PRO A 2 6.14 -7.37 -20.95
CA PRO A 2 5.68 -7.41 -19.57
C PRO A 2 5.25 -6.00 -19.15
N ASN A 3 4.08 -5.94 -18.52
CA ASN A 3 3.33 -4.72 -18.23
C ASN A 3 4.08 -3.95 -17.13
N LYS A 4 4.76 -2.85 -17.46
CA LYS A 4 5.50 -1.97 -16.51
C LYS A 4 4.69 -1.52 -15.29
N ALA A 5 3.36 -1.64 -15.34
CA ALA A 5 2.46 -1.38 -14.22
C ALA A 5 2.55 -2.40 -13.07
N GLN A 6 3.12 -3.59 -13.32
CA GLN A 6 3.07 -4.72 -12.39
C GLN A 6 4.31 -4.81 -11.48
N GLU A 7 5.41 -4.14 -11.80
CA GLU A 7 6.65 -4.15 -11.01
C GLU A 7 6.65 -3.16 -9.83
N ASP A 8 5.77 -2.14 -9.84
CA ASP A 8 5.84 -1.02 -8.88
C ASP A 8 4.68 -0.92 -7.87
N ALA A 9 3.59 -1.67 -8.08
CA ALA A 9 2.35 -1.48 -7.31
C ALA A 9 2.30 -2.35 -6.04
N VAL A 10 3.14 -2.02 -5.06
CA VAL A 10 3.03 -2.59 -3.69
C VAL A 10 1.96 -1.86 -2.88
N ILE A 11 1.66 -0.60 -3.23
CA ILE A 11 0.54 0.13 -2.66
C ILE A 11 -0.77 -0.38 -3.26
N ASN A 12 -1.63 -0.92 -2.40
CA ASN A 12 -3.02 -1.23 -2.70
C ASN A 12 -3.96 -0.43 -1.78
N LEU A 13 -5.25 -0.45 -2.09
CA LEU A 13 -6.28 0.27 -1.33
C LEU A 13 -6.31 -0.11 0.15
N LYS A 14 -6.04 -1.39 0.48
CA LYS A 14 -6.01 -1.88 1.86
C LYS A 14 -4.83 -1.29 2.64
N THR A 15 -3.65 -1.22 2.03
CA THR A 15 -2.47 -0.58 2.63
C THR A 15 -2.71 0.91 2.88
N LEU A 16 -3.40 1.61 1.97
CA LEU A 16 -3.79 3.00 2.17
C LEU A 16 -4.78 3.17 3.34
N GLN A 17 -5.72 2.24 3.50
CA GLN A 17 -6.63 2.23 4.65
C GLN A 17 -5.87 2.03 5.97
N GLU A 18 -4.92 1.10 6.02
CA GLU A 18 -4.07 0.89 7.20
C GLU A 18 -3.19 2.11 7.51
N ILE A 19 -2.67 2.80 6.50
CA ILE A 19 -1.91 4.04 6.70
C ILE A 19 -2.84 5.15 7.21
N SER A 20 -4.03 5.27 6.63
CA SER A 20 -5.01 6.30 7.02
C SER A 20 -5.46 6.18 8.47
N SER A 21 -5.58 4.96 9.01
CA SER A 21 -5.94 4.77 10.42
C SER A 21 -4.83 5.16 11.38
N LEU A 22 -3.59 5.22 10.90
CA LEU A 22 -2.41 5.61 11.67
C LEU A 22 -2.08 7.10 11.52
N LEU A 23 -2.67 7.81 10.56
CA LEU A 23 -2.45 9.23 10.33
C LEU A 23 -3.30 10.09 11.28
N GLY A 24 -2.63 10.94 12.05
CA GLY A 24 -3.24 11.86 13.01
C GLY A 24 -3.51 13.22 12.39
N PHE A 25 -2.84 14.26 12.87
CA PHE A 25 -2.93 15.59 12.27
C PHE A 25 -2.01 15.74 11.04
N GLU A 26 -1.02 14.86 10.89
CA GLU A 26 -0.01 14.93 9.84
C GLU A 26 -0.57 14.68 8.44
N TRP A 27 -1.81 14.18 8.33
CA TRP A 27 -2.42 13.92 7.02
C TRP A 27 -2.53 15.18 6.16
N THR A 28 -2.65 16.37 6.79
CA THR A 28 -2.72 17.65 6.07
C THR A 28 -1.38 18.04 5.45
N VAL A 29 -0.29 17.81 6.17
CA VAL A 29 1.10 18.00 5.67
C VAL A 29 1.38 17.00 4.56
N LEU A 30 1.01 15.73 4.77
CA LEU A 30 1.11 14.71 3.73
C LEU A 30 0.32 15.10 2.47
N ALA A 31 -0.91 15.60 2.61
CA ALA A 31 -1.71 16.04 1.48
C ALA A 31 -1.00 17.15 0.68
N TYR A 32 -0.38 18.10 1.37
CA TYR A 32 0.40 19.15 0.70
C TYR A 32 1.61 18.59 -0.06
N GLU A 33 2.37 17.68 0.56
CA GLU A 33 3.51 17.01 -0.10
C GLU A 33 3.09 16.14 -1.29
N LEU A 34 1.87 15.57 -1.24
CA LEU A 34 1.28 14.81 -2.34
C LEU A 34 0.70 15.70 -3.45
N GLY A 35 0.78 17.02 -3.30
CA GLY A 35 0.42 18.01 -4.31
C GLY A 35 -1.03 18.51 -4.24
N PHE A 36 -1.75 18.25 -3.15
CA PHE A 36 -3.07 18.87 -2.95
C PHE A 36 -2.94 20.34 -2.55
N ASN A 37 -3.84 21.16 -3.07
CA ASN A 37 -3.94 22.56 -2.69
C ASN A 37 -4.83 22.75 -1.45
N ARG A 38 -4.82 23.98 -0.90
CA ARG A 38 -5.59 24.32 0.31
C ARG A 38 -7.10 24.10 0.16
N THR A 39 -7.67 24.31 -1.03
CA THR A 39 -9.11 24.15 -1.26
C THR A 39 -9.52 22.68 -1.30
N GLU A 40 -8.66 21.82 -1.86
CA GLU A 40 -8.80 20.36 -1.81
C GLU A 40 -8.69 19.83 -0.39
N ILE A 41 -7.70 20.29 0.37
CA ILE A 41 -7.55 19.92 1.79
C ILE A 41 -8.79 20.36 2.60
N GLY A 42 -9.30 21.56 2.33
CA GLY A 42 -10.56 22.04 2.93
C GLY A 42 -11.76 21.12 2.64
N ARG A 43 -11.87 20.57 1.42
CA ARG A 43 -12.93 19.62 1.06
C ARG A 43 -12.85 18.31 1.84
N PHE A 44 -11.63 17.81 2.11
CA PHE A 44 -11.46 16.63 2.94
C PHE A 44 -11.88 16.90 4.40
N HIS A 45 -11.56 18.08 4.94
CA HIS A 45 -12.00 18.49 6.28
C HIS A 45 -13.53 18.53 6.43
N THR A 46 -14.26 18.99 5.41
CA THR A 46 -15.73 19.07 5.48
C THR A 46 -16.42 17.71 5.38
N LYS A 47 -15.70 16.67 4.94
CA LYS A 47 -16.29 15.36 4.65
C LYS A 47 -16.49 14.50 5.89
N SER A 48 -15.71 14.71 6.95
CA SER A 48 -15.85 14.02 8.24
C SER A 48 -15.15 14.81 9.34
N THR A 49 -15.59 14.66 10.58
CA THR A 49 -14.85 15.15 11.77
C THR A 49 -13.72 14.20 12.18
N GLU A 50 -13.76 12.94 11.76
CA GLU A 50 -12.75 11.93 12.07
C GLU A 50 -11.53 12.07 11.15
N LYS A 51 -10.35 12.25 11.75
CA LYS A 51 -9.09 12.43 11.00
C LYS A 51 -8.70 11.23 10.16
N SER A 52 -8.96 10.02 10.67
CA SER A 52 -8.72 8.78 9.93
C SER A 52 -9.54 8.74 8.63
N VAL A 53 -10.80 9.18 8.68
CA VAL A 53 -11.68 9.27 7.51
C VAL A 53 -11.24 10.37 6.55
N GLN A 54 -10.81 11.53 7.06
CA GLN A 54 -10.22 12.60 6.26
C GLN A 54 -8.95 12.12 5.52
N ALA A 55 -8.02 11.51 6.27
CA ALA A 55 -6.78 10.95 5.72
C ALA A 55 -7.05 9.85 4.69
N ARG A 56 -8.04 8.99 4.95
CA ARG A 56 -8.44 7.93 4.03
C ARG A 56 -8.95 8.51 2.72
N THR A 57 -9.89 9.43 2.78
CA THR A 57 -10.47 10.05 1.56
C THR A 57 -9.44 10.85 0.78
N MET A 58 -8.48 11.48 1.45
CA MET A 58 -7.34 12.14 0.80
C MET A 58 -6.44 11.12 0.08
N LEU A 59 -6.05 10.03 0.75
CA LEU A 59 -5.19 9.00 0.16
C LEU A 59 -5.87 8.24 -0.99
N GLU A 60 -7.17 7.95 -0.88
CA GLU A 60 -7.98 7.37 -1.95
C GLU A 60 -8.01 8.31 -3.17
N SER A 61 -8.26 9.60 -2.94
CA SER A 61 -8.23 10.61 -4.02
C SER A 61 -6.85 10.73 -4.66
N TRP A 62 -5.78 10.66 -3.87
CA TRP A 62 -4.41 10.70 -4.40
C TRP A 62 -4.10 9.47 -5.25
N TYR A 63 -4.54 8.29 -4.81
CA TYR A 63 -4.32 7.03 -5.49
C TYR A 63 -5.01 7.01 -6.86
N GLU A 64 -6.25 7.51 -6.94
CA GLU A 64 -6.99 7.69 -8.19
C GLU A 64 -6.29 8.69 -9.13
N LYS A 65 -5.89 9.86 -8.60
CA LYS A 65 -5.20 10.90 -9.38
C LYS A 65 -3.81 10.48 -9.86
N SER A 66 -3.16 9.58 -9.15
CA SER A 66 -1.81 9.13 -9.46
C SER A 66 -1.81 7.86 -10.30
N TRP A 67 -2.92 7.52 -10.98
CA TRP A 67 -3.04 6.29 -11.77
C TRP A 67 -1.91 6.15 -12.83
N ASP A 68 -1.56 7.26 -13.46
CA ASP A 68 -0.60 7.39 -14.56
C ASP A 68 0.86 7.55 -14.11
N LYS A 69 1.11 7.87 -12.84
CA LYS A 69 2.46 8.14 -12.33
C LYS A 69 3.26 6.84 -12.12
N PRO A 70 4.51 6.75 -12.64
CA PRO A 70 5.42 5.67 -12.27
C PRO A 70 5.86 5.82 -10.80
N ASN A 71 6.29 4.73 -10.16
CA ASN A 71 6.85 4.74 -8.80
C ASN A 71 5.96 5.35 -7.69
N LYS A 72 4.64 5.10 -7.71
CA LYS A 72 3.69 5.61 -6.68
C LYS A 72 4.12 5.28 -5.26
N THR A 73 4.66 4.09 -5.06
CA THR A 73 5.17 3.62 -3.77
C THR A 73 6.24 4.56 -3.19
N LYS A 74 7.17 5.00 -4.04
CA LYS A 74 8.23 5.93 -3.63
C LYS A 74 7.70 7.33 -3.37
N LEU A 75 6.77 7.82 -4.19
CA LEU A 75 6.13 9.13 -3.97
C LEU A 75 5.43 9.21 -2.62
N LEU A 76 4.71 8.15 -2.22
CA LEU A 76 4.07 8.11 -0.92
C LEU A 76 5.08 7.98 0.23
N GLN A 77 6.15 7.20 0.05
CA GLN A 77 7.24 7.09 1.03
C GLN A 77 7.90 8.45 1.28
N ASP A 78 8.28 9.15 0.23
CA ASP A 78 8.91 10.47 0.31
C ASP A 78 7.98 11.49 0.97
N GLY A 79 6.69 11.48 0.60
CA GLY A 79 5.67 12.33 1.21
C GLY A 79 5.47 12.04 2.71
N LEU A 80 5.46 10.77 3.10
CA LEU A 80 5.36 10.36 4.52
C LEU A 80 6.59 10.77 5.31
N GLU A 81 7.79 10.63 4.75
CA GLU A 81 9.03 11.06 5.39
C GLU A 81 9.04 12.56 5.65
N ARG A 82 8.64 13.36 4.65
CA ARG A 82 8.53 14.83 4.77
C ARG A 82 7.42 15.28 5.72
N ALA A 83 6.33 14.51 5.80
CA ALA A 83 5.27 14.73 6.78
C ALA A 83 5.66 14.32 8.22
N GLY A 84 6.91 13.86 8.45
CA GLY A 84 7.40 13.44 9.77
C GLY A 84 7.02 12.01 10.16
N ARG A 85 6.39 11.25 9.25
CA ARG A 85 5.96 9.85 9.45
C ARG A 85 6.93 8.86 8.85
N ARG A 86 8.18 8.95 9.31
CA ARG A 86 9.26 8.04 8.91
C ARG A 86 8.95 6.57 9.28
N ASP A 87 8.19 6.35 10.35
CA ASP A 87 7.69 5.03 10.76
C ASP A 87 6.84 4.37 9.66
N LEU A 88 5.91 5.14 9.07
CA LEU A 88 5.03 4.65 8.01
C LEU A 88 5.76 4.51 6.67
N SER A 89 6.67 5.46 6.37
CA SER A 89 7.55 5.37 5.19
C SER A 89 8.41 4.11 5.23
N GLU A 90 9.03 3.81 6.38
CA GLU A 90 9.84 2.61 6.57
C GLU A 90 9.00 1.33 6.44
N ARG A 91 7.79 1.32 7.00
CA ARG A 91 6.87 0.17 6.87
C ARG A 91 6.52 -0.10 5.40
N LEU A 92 6.25 0.95 4.62
CA LEU A 92 6.06 0.83 3.17
C LEU A 92 7.31 0.32 2.46
N ARG A 93 8.49 0.79 2.87
CA ARG A 93 9.78 0.37 2.30
C ARG A 93 10.04 -1.12 2.55
N CYS A 94 9.77 -1.60 3.75
CA CYS A 94 9.88 -3.03 4.09
C CYS A 94 8.90 -3.90 3.29
N LEU A 95 7.66 -3.45 3.10
CA LEU A 95 6.69 -4.15 2.23
C LEU A 95 7.17 -4.21 0.78
N HIS A 96 7.75 -3.10 0.29
CA HIS A 96 8.30 -3.01 -1.07
C HIS A 96 9.51 -3.93 -1.27
N TRP A 97 10.42 -3.97 -0.29
CA TRP A 97 11.58 -4.87 -0.29
C TRP A 97 11.18 -6.35 -0.24
N GLY A 98 10.17 -6.70 0.56
CA GLY A 98 9.63 -8.06 0.60
C GLY A 98 9.11 -8.53 -0.76
N HIS A 99 8.41 -7.66 -1.48
CA HIS A 99 7.90 -7.96 -2.82
C HIS A 99 9.02 -8.07 -3.87
N GLN A 100 9.97 -7.12 -3.89
CA GLN A 100 11.10 -7.15 -4.84
C GLN A 100 12.05 -8.34 -4.63
N LYS A 101 12.33 -8.71 -3.38
CA LYS A 101 13.22 -9.84 -3.07
C LYS A 101 12.59 -11.19 -3.46
N LEU A 102 11.25 -11.28 -3.44
CA LEU A 102 10.51 -12.45 -3.88
C LEU A 102 10.36 -12.49 -5.41
N SER A 103 10.14 -11.35 -6.07
CA SER A 103 10.01 -11.29 -7.53
C SER A 103 11.31 -11.57 -8.28
N HIS A 104 12.48 -11.22 -7.72
CA HIS A 104 13.77 -11.52 -8.35
C HIS A 104 14.20 -13.00 -8.22
N ARG A 105 13.64 -13.74 -7.26
CA ARG A 105 13.96 -15.16 -7.05
C ARG A 105 12.98 -16.12 -7.74
N VAL A 106 11.85 -15.62 -8.22
CA VAL A 106 10.82 -16.43 -8.87
C VAL A 106 10.24 -15.60 -10.01
N GLU A 107 10.42 -16.02 -11.26
CA GLU A 107 9.66 -15.46 -12.39
C GLU A 107 8.19 -15.85 -12.19
N LEU A 108 7.44 -15.01 -11.50
CA LEU A 108 6.04 -15.25 -11.18
C LEU A 108 5.20 -14.86 -12.42
N PRO A 109 4.44 -15.80 -13.03
CA PRO A 109 3.51 -15.48 -14.10
C PRO A 109 2.63 -14.28 -13.76
N SER A 110 2.34 -13.42 -14.75
CA SER A 110 1.57 -12.16 -14.67
C SER A 110 0.18 -12.24 -14.00
N ALA A 111 -0.23 -13.41 -13.53
CA ALA A 111 -1.43 -13.63 -12.72
C ALA A 111 -1.10 -14.06 -11.28
N PHE A 112 -0.28 -13.30 -10.54
CA PHE A 112 -0.23 -13.39 -9.07
C PHE A 112 -1.09 -12.31 -8.39
N PRO A 113 -2.43 -12.49 -8.31
CA PRO A 113 -3.20 -11.89 -7.25
C PRO A 113 -3.30 -12.90 -6.07
N PHE A 114 -3.22 -12.40 -4.83
CA PHE A 114 -3.67 -13.09 -3.59
C PHE A 114 -2.77 -14.09 -2.83
N LEU A 115 -1.44 -14.07 -2.94
CA LEU A 115 -0.55 -14.84 -2.04
C LEU A 115 0.22 -14.00 -1.00
N ILE A 116 -0.30 -12.82 -0.63
CA ILE A 116 -0.14 -12.31 0.75
C ILE A 116 -1.46 -12.46 1.51
N THR A 117 -2.12 -13.59 1.29
CA THR A 117 -3.08 -14.16 2.25
C THR A 117 -2.33 -14.95 3.34
N VAL A 118 -1.04 -14.69 3.54
CA VAL A 118 -0.22 -15.38 4.57
C VAL A 118 -0.47 -14.82 5.98
N HIS A 119 -1.31 -13.78 6.14
CA HIS A 119 -1.79 -13.35 7.46
C HIS A 119 -3.16 -13.90 7.85
N LYS A 120 -3.80 -14.76 7.04
CA LYS A 120 -5.13 -15.32 7.37
C LYS A 120 -5.25 -16.84 7.24
N THR A 121 -4.13 -17.56 7.32
CA THR A 121 -4.09 -19.03 7.36
C THR A 121 -3.41 -19.57 8.61
N ILE A 122 -3.59 -18.91 9.76
CA ILE A 122 -3.27 -19.50 11.07
C ILE A 122 -4.24 -20.67 11.40
N HIS A 123 -5.28 -20.89 10.59
CA HIS A 123 -6.29 -21.93 10.83
C HIS A 123 -6.50 -22.88 9.63
N ASN A 124 -5.43 -23.30 8.95
CA ASN A 124 -5.56 -24.38 7.97
C ASN A 124 -4.29 -25.25 7.89
N GLN A 125 -3.91 -25.84 9.02
CA GLN A 125 -2.81 -26.80 9.07
C GLN A 125 -3.12 -28.09 8.30
N ASP A 126 -4.39 -28.46 8.18
CA ASP A 126 -4.80 -29.70 7.53
C ASP A 126 -4.68 -29.67 6.00
N ALA A 127 -4.96 -28.53 5.34
CA ALA A 127 -4.74 -28.40 3.90
C ALA A 127 -3.25 -28.45 3.55
N LEU A 128 -2.38 -27.93 4.43
CA LEU A 128 -0.93 -27.97 4.23
C LEU A 128 -0.35 -29.38 4.39
N ARG A 129 -0.91 -30.22 5.27
CA ARG A 129 -0.50 -31.63 5.40
C ARG A 129 -0.81 -32.45 4.14
N ARG A 130 -1.99 -32.27 3.56
CA ARG A 130 -2.40 -33.02 2.33
C ARG A 130 -1.51 -32.72 1.12
N ILE A 131 -0.99 -31.50 1.01
CA ILE A 131 -0.07 -31.12 -0.08
C ILE A 131 1.29 -31.81 0.07
N ASN A 132 1.75 -32.02 1.30
CA ASN A 132 3.03 -32.70 1.57
C ASN A 132 2.96 -34.21 1.26
N ASP A 133 1.80 -34.84 1.49
CA ASP A 133 1.59 -36.27 1.18
C ASP A 133 1.54 -36.55 -0.34
N LEU A 134 1.14 -35.57 -1.15
CA LEU A 134 1.14 -35.67 -2.62
C LEU A 134 2.55 -35.58 -3.23
N ASN A 135 3.54 -35.11 -2.48
CA ASN A 135 4.93 -34.98 -2.93
C ASN A 135 5.78 -36.22 -2.62
N ARG A 136 5.16 -37.29 -2.11
CA ARG A 136 5.83 -38.53 -1.66
C ARG A 136 5.44 -39.78 -2.46
N ARG A 137 4.88 -39.63 -3.66
CA ARG A 137 4.71 -40.72 -4.63
C ARG A 137 5.36 -40.37 -5.95
#